data_AF-A0A2E8LB41-F1
#
_entry.id   AF-A0A2E8LB41-F1
#
_cell.length_a   1.000
_cell.length_b   1.000
_cell.length_c   1.000
_cell.angle_alpha   90.00
_cell.angle_beta   90.00
_cell.angle_gamma   90.00
#
_symmetry.space_group_name_H-M   'P 1'
#
loop_
_entity.id
_entity.type
_entity.pdbx_description
1 polymer ?
#
loop_
_entity_poly.entity_id
_entity_poly.type
_entity_poly.pdbx_seq_one_letter_code
_entity_poly.pdbx_strand_id
1 'polypeptide(L)'
;MGISELETYIEAMRKEVTGDVLSRSRTMDALLDLRIEAAGRGDLTSLVDTALADLPGKTMVPGDWYRERLDLFELAAVNPVEPVG
;
A
#
# COMPACT_ATOMS: atom_id res chain seq x y z
N MET A 1 -21.64 5.33 -5.30
CA MET A 1 -20.68 4.81 -4.31
C MET A 1 -19.57 5.84 -4.24
N GLY A 2 -19.44 6.54 -3.11
CA GLY A 2 -18.35 7.50 -2.95
C GLY A 2 -17.04 6.73 -2.81
N ILE A 3 -16.02 7.14 -3.55
CA ILE A 3 -14.66 6.61 -3.40
C ILE A 3 -14.25 6.83 -1.93
N SER A 4 -13.83 5.76 -1.25
CA SER A 4 -13.38 5.87 0.14
C SER A 4 -12.11 6.73 0.19
N GLU A 5 -11.88 7.46 1.30
CA GLU A 5 -10.66 8.29 1.46
C GLU A 5 -9.39 7.46 1.27
N LEU A 6 -9.43 6.21 1.70
CA LEU A 6 -8.38 5.21 1.50
C LEU A 6 -8.12 4.85 0.03
N GLU A 7 -9.16 4.67 -0.77
CA GLU A 7 -9.02 4.40 -2.22
C GLU A 7 -8.39 5.60 -2.93
N THR A 8 -8.80 6.81 -2.54
CA THR A 8 -8.21 8.06 -3.05
C THR A 8 -6.73 8.18 -2.68
N TYR A 9 -6.37 7.77 -1.46
CA TYR A 9 -4.99 7.80 -0.98
C TYR A 9 -4.10 6.80 -1.74
N ILE A 10 -4.58 5.56 -1.96
CA ILE A 10 -3.87 4.55 -2.75
C ILE A 10 -3.69 5.01 -4.20
N GLU A 11 -4.71 5.64 -4.79
CA GLU A 11 -4.61 6.20 -6.15
C GLU A 11 -3.58 7.33 -6.22
N ALA A 12 -3.52 8.19 -5.20
CA ALA A 12 -2.51 9.25 -5.10
C ALA A 12 -1.10 8.66 -5.02
N MET A 13 -0.87 7.66 -4.16
CA MET A 13 0.41 6.95 -4.05
C MET A 13 0.84 6.37 -5.41
N ARG A 14 -0.09 5.78 -6.17
CA ARG A 14 0.18 5.22 -7.51
C ARG A 14 0.63 6.29 -8.51
N LYS A 15 0.01 7.47 -8.49
CA LYS A 15 0.41 8.61 -9.35
C LYS A 15 1.81 9.14 -9.02
N GLU A 16 2.26 9.01 -7.78
CA GLU A 16 3.60 9.42 -7.38
C GLU A 16 4.69 8.44 -7.85
N VAL A 17 4.34 7.21 -8.26
CA VAL A 17 5.28 6.22 -8.81
C VAL A 17 5.66 6.57 -10.25
N THR A 18 6.50 7.58 -10.39
CA THR A 18 6.90 8.16 -11.68
C THR A 18 8.25 7.63 -12.22
N GLY A 19 8.81 6.57 -11.63
CA GLY A 19 10.08 5.99 -12.06
C GLY A 19 10.22 4.49 -11.79
N ASP A 20 11.31 3.91 -12.30
CA ASP A 20 11.64 2.47 -12.16
C ASP A 20 12.17 2.12 -10.77
N VAL A 21 12.63 3.12 -10.00
CA VAL A 21 13.13 2.95 -8.64
C VAL A 21 12.63 4.08 -7.74
N LEU A 22 12.27 3.71 -6.52
CA LEU A 22 11.80 4.61 -5.48
C LEU A 22 12.77 4.61 -4.31
N SER A 23 12.84 5.73 -3.59
CA SER A 23 13.60 5.79 -2.34
C SER A 23 12.94 4.89 -1.30
N ARG A 24 13.70 3.93 -0.74
CA ARG A 24 13.19 2.99 0.26
C ARG A 24 12.61 3.70 1.47
N SER A 25 13.22 4.80 1.92
CA SER A 25 12.72 5.59 3.04
C SER A 25 11.35 6.19 2.70
N ARG A 26 11.20 6.82 1.52
CA ARG A 26 9.91 7.39 1.10
C ARG A 26 8.84 6.32 0.94
N THR A 27 9.19 5.18 0.36
CA THR A 27 8.27 4.04 0.24
C THR A 27 7.85 3.51 1.61
N MET A 28 8.79 3.41 2.55
CA MET A 28 8.50 2.98 3.92
C MET A 28 7.60 3.97 4.65
N ASP A 29 7.87 5.28 4.56
CA ASP A 29 7.05 6.33 5.16
C ASP A 29 5.62 6.28 4.60
N ALA A 30 5.47 6.20 3.27
CA ALA A 30 4.17 6.12 2.62
C ALA A 30 3.38 4.85 3.02
N LEU A 31 4.07 3.72 3.22
CA LEU A 31 3.44 2.49 3.74
C LEU A 31 3.03 2.64 5.21
N LEU A 32 3.83 3.30 6.05
CA LEU A 32 3.47 3.57 7.44
C LEU A 32 2.27 4.51 7.54
N ASP A 33 2.22 5.54 6.70
CA ASP A 33 1.08 6.44 6.62
C ASP A 33 -0.18 5.69 6.17
N LEU A 34 -0.08 4.87 5.12
CA LEU A 34 -1.19 4.01 4.67
C LEU A 34 -1.68 3.08 5.78
N ARG A 35 -0.80 2.55 6.62
CA ARG A 35 -1.16 1.71 7.78
C ARG A 35 -1.99 2.48 8.81
N ILE A 36 -1.69 3.75 9.02
CA ILE A 36 -2.43 4.63 9.93
C ILE A 36 -3.81 4.94 9.34
N GLU A 37 -3.89 5.27 8.06
CA GLU A 37 -5.15 5.50 7.34
C GLU A 37 -6.03 4.23 7.29
N ALA A 38 -5.40 3.06 7.19
CA ALA A 38 -6.06 1.77 7.25
C ALA A 38 -6.44 1.33 8.69
N ALA A 39 -6.30 2.20 9.70
CA ALA A 39 -6.64 1.85 11.09
C ALA A 39 -8.12 1.41 11.20
N GLY A 40 -8.33 0.14 11.55
CA GLY A 40 -9.65 -0.49 11.57
C GLY A 40 -9.89 -1.52 10.46
N ARG A 41 -9.03 -1.56 9.44
CA ARG A 41 -9.00 -2.59 8.39
C ARG A 41 -7.87 -3.57 8.64
N GLY A 42 -8.17 -4.62 9.42
CA GLY A 42 -7.19 -5.64 9.84
C GLY A 42 -6.53 -6.38 8.67
N ASP A 43 -7.30 -6.61 7.61
CA ASP A 43 -6.87 -7.16 6.33
C ASP A 43 -5.81 -6.27 5.65
N LEU A 44 -6.11 -4.98 5.49
CA LEU A 44 -5.22 -4.05 4.81
C LEU A 44 -3.96 -3.75 5.64
N THR A 45 -4.11 -3.54 6.94
CA THR A 45 -2.96 -3.33 7.84
C THR A 45 -2.01 -4.52 7.84
N SER A 46 -2.54 -5.76 7.78
CA SER A 46 -1.71 -6.98 7.66
C SER A 46 -0.95 -7.06 6.33
N LEU A 47 -1.57 -6.64 5.22
CA LEU A 47 -0.91 -6.56 3.92
C LEU A 47 0.21 -5.51 3.91
N VAL A 48 -0.03 -4.36 4.51
CA VAL A 48 0.97 -3.29 4.65
C VAL A 48 2.14 -3.73 5.54
N ASP A 49 1.87 -4.38 6.68
CA ASP A 49 2.90 -4.94 7.55
C ASP A 49 3.75 -5.99 6.83
N THR A 50 3.12 -6.82 6.00
CA THR A 50 3.83 -7.79 5.15
C THR A 50 4.72 -7.09 4.11
N ALA A 51 4.22 -6.02 3.47
CA ALA A 51 5.00 -5.25 2.51
C ALA A 51 6.19 -4.53 3.15
N LEU A 52 6.03 -3.98 4.37
CA LEU A 52 7.09 -3.36 5.15
C LEU A 52 8.20 -4.37 5.51
N ALA A 53 7.81 -5.59 5.89
CA ALA A 53 8.76 -6.66 6.21
C ALA A 53 9.54 -7.16 4.98
N ASP A 54 8.88 -7.17 3.82
CA ASP A 54 9.43 -7.67 2.54
C ASP A 54 10.02 -6.57 1.65
N LEU A 55 10.28 -5.37 2.20
CA LEU A 55 10.80 -4.22 1.45
C LEU A 55 12.11 -4.59 0.72
N PRO A 56 12.12 -4.63 -0.62
CA PRO A 56 13.30 -5.02 -1.38
C PRO A 56 14.32 -3.90 -1.43
N GLY A 57 15.59 -4.30 -1.58
CA GLY A 57 16.71 -3.38 -1.68
C GLY A 57 17.08 -2.72 -0.35
N LYS A 58 18.33 -2.25 -0.27
CA LYS A 58 18.85 -1.60 0.95
C LYS A 58 18.49 -0.12 1.04
N THR A 59 18.41 0.55 -0.10
CA THR A 59 18.20 2.01 -0.20
C THR A 59 17.17 2.39 -1.25
N MET A 60 16.95 1.54 -2.27
CA MET A 60 15.98 1.75 -3.33
C MET A 60 15.07 0.55 -3.49
N VAL A 61 13.80 0.81 -3.76
CA VAL A 61 12.75 -0.18 -4.01
C VAL A 61 12.42 -0.14 -5.50
N PRO A 62 12.31 -1.29 -6.20
CA PRO A 62 11.82 -1.32 -7.57
C PRO A 62 10.41 -0.76 -7.66
N GLY A 63 10.17 0.14 -8.60
CA GLY A 63 8.86 0.76 -8.83
C GLY A 63 7.80 -0.27 -9.18
N ASP A 64 8.17 -1.31 -9.93
CA ASP A 64 7.25 -2.41 -10.29
C ASP A 64 6.80 -3.22 -9.08
N TRP A 65 7.73 -3.58 -8.18
CA TRP A 65 7.38 -4.24 -6.91
C TRP A 65 6.40 -3.39 -6.10
N TYR A 66 6.62 -2.07 -6.05
CA TYR A 66 5.74 -1.19 -5.29
C TYR A 66 4.37 -1.05 -5.94
N ARG A 67 4.29 -0.96 -7.27
CA ARG A 67 3.02 -0.97 -8.02
C ARG A 67 2.23 -2.24 -7.74
N GLU A 68 2.87 -3.41 -7.81
CA GLU A 68 2.23 -4.69 -7.48
C GLU A 68 1.64 -4.71 -6.06
N ARG A 69 2.31 -4.08 -5.08
CA ARG A 69 1.76 -3.94 -3.73
C ARG A 69 0.57 -2.99 -3.66
N LEU A 70 0.62 -1.86 -4.38
CA LEU A 70 -0.51 -0.92 -4.47
C LEU A 70 -1.75 -1.58 -5.08
N ASP A 71 -1.59 -2.42 -6.11
CA ASP A 71 -2.68 -3.22 -6.70
C ASP A 71 -3.35 -4.14 -5.66
N LEU A 72 -2.56 -4.80 -4.81
CA LEU A 72 -3.08 -5.65 -3.73
C LEU A 72 -3.81 -4.84 -2.66
N PHE A 73 -3.29 -3.66 -2.30
CA PHE A 73 -3.92 -2.78 -1.33
C PHE A 73 -5.26 -2.23 -1.84
N GLU A 74 -5.31 -1.83 -3.12
CA GLU A 74 -6.53 -1.38 -3.79
C GLU A 74 -7.58 -2.49 -3.80
N LEU A 75 -7.18 -3.73 -4.15
CA LEU A 75 -8.08 -4.87 -4.14
C LEU A 75 -8.66 -5.14 -2.74
N ALA A 76 -7.83 -5.11 -1.70
CA ALA A 76 -8.29 -5.27 -0.32
C ALA A 76 -9.14 -4.08 0.15
N ALA A 77 -8.85 -2.87 -0.32
CA ALA A 77 -9.62 -1.67 -0.02
C ALA A 77 -11.05 -1.75 -0.61
N VAL A 78 -11.17 -2.24 -1.85
CA VAL A 78 -12.46 -2.39 -2.55
C VAL A 78 -13.23 -3.62 -2.08
N ASN A 79 -12.52 -4.71 -1.79
CA ASN A 79 -13.10 -6.00 -1.46
C ASN A 79 -12.64 -6.42 -0.06
N PRO A 80 -13.24 -5.88 1.02
CA PRO A 80 -12.92 -6.32 2.36
C PRO A 80 -13.22 -7.82 2.43
N VAL A 81 -12.20 -8.62 2.73
CA VAL A 81 -12.41 -10.06 2.93
C VAL A 81 -13.35 -10.19 4.11
N GLU A 82 -14.60 -10.58 3.86
CA GLU A 82 -15.52 -10.93 4.93
C GLU A 82 -14.86 -12.04 5.75
N PRO A 83 -14.72 -11.90 7.08
CA PRO A 83 -14.28 -13.01 7.90
C PRO A 83 -15.32 -14.09 7.73
N VAL A 84 -14.98 -15.15 7.00
CA VAL A 84 -15.72 -16.40 7.01
C VAL A 84 -15.64 -16.93 8.44
N GLY A 85 -16.65 -16.57 9.23
CA GLY A 85 -16.88 -17.07 10.59
C GLY A 85 -17.42 -18.49 10.58
#